data_AF-A0A661DA09-F1
#
_entry.id   AF-A0A661DA09-F1
#
_cell.length_a   1.000
_cell.length_b   1.000
_cell.length_c   1.000
_cell.angle_alpha   90.00
_cell.angle_beta   90.00
_cell.angle_gamma   90.00
#
_symmetry.space_group_name_H-M   'P 1'
#
loop_
_entity.id
_entity.type
_entity.pdbx_description
1 polymer ?
#
loop_
_entity_poly.entity_id
_entity_poly.type
_entity_poly.pdbx_seq_one_letter_code
_entity_poly.pdbx_strand_id
1 'polypeptide(L)'
;MVIANCEQMATGGTIMAEQSTTLRTVLDDLVTQNLLQPEAQAQIARAVTRTSEPAPTPWFVSALIAISAWISVIPFITFLVLLKVLDSASSLIIVGLLLIIGTSLLHYFKKNSLFLKQLALALNLTGQVLFIVGIGSETDIETAALTTWFLEIVLISFYRDSILRFISVLIATVAALVLLERFSIHPGIHVLIVLLAVGVVWYWIVEARHLTDEMMKTLYQPLGYSFVVALQMVLLLSILPEVEFIPSTHWWYSTVGLTGILLALEYHLLHTNEIMIFSPQSYAIFAATVLMGILLYQSPGIIAAIIILLLGFQRGNRVLMGLALVFLTVFLSSYYYYLNITLLMKSITLISAGLMLLGLRLIMRHLSSISVAVEGNDPLGREIR
;
A
#
# COMPACT_ATOMS: atom_id res chain seq x y z
N MET A 1 -64.50 28.11 49.05
CA MET A 1 -64.79 26.92 48.25
C MET A 1 -63.48 26.43 47.66
N VAL A 2 -62.81 25.36 48.08
CA VAL A 2 -62.67 24.58 49.33
C VAL A 2 -61.56 23.57 48.99
N ILE A 3 -60.43 23.63 49.74
CA ILE A 3 -59.59 22.54 50.31
C ILE A 3 -58.98 21.51 49.30
N ALA A 4 -57.66 21.38 49.09
CA ALA A 4 -56.58 20.81 49.92
C ALA A 4 -56.74 19.32 50.35
N ASN A 5 -55.60 18.61 50.51
CA ASN A 5 -55.39 17.23 51.06
C ASN A 5 -55.84 16.04 50.19
N CYS A 6 -55.21 14.85 50.18
CA CYS A 6 -54.08 14.24 50.90
C CYS A 6 -53.63 12.96 50.13
N GLU A 7 -52.37 12.53 50.30
CA GLU A 7 -51.83 11.15 50.53
C GLU A 7 -52.48 9.92 49.83
N GLN A 8 -51.84 8.81 49.44
CA GLN A 8 -50.50 8.20 49.54
C GLN A 8 -50.54 6.88 48.72
N MET A 9 -49.36 6.33 48.39
CA MET A 9 -49.05 4.91 48.06
C MET A 9 -49.54 4.28 46.74
N ALA A 10 -48.59 4.01 45.83
CA ALA A 10 -48.52 2.74 45.08
C ALA A 10 -47.12 2.53 44.46
N THR A 11 -46.32 1.69 45.12
CA THR A 11 -45.46 0.62 44.58
C THR A 11 -44.48 0.91 43.42
N GLY A 12 -43.21 0.97 43.82
CA GLY A 12 -42.00 0.38 43.20
C GLY A 12 -42.06 -0.20 41.77
N GLY A 13 -41.18 0.35 40.93
CA GLY A 13 -40.82 -0.20 39.63
C GLY A 13 -39.93 0.78 38.86
N THR A 14 -38.71 1.05 39.34
CA THR A 14 -37.75 1.90 38.63
C THR A 14 -37.22 1.16 37.41
N ILE A 15 -37.83 1.39 36.26
CA ILE A 15 -37.28 1.02 34.95
C ILE A 15 -36.02 1.88 34.77
N MET A 16 -34.84 1.26 34.83
CA MET A 16 -33.57 1.88 34.45
C MET A 16 -33.66 2.26 32.97
N ALA A 17 -33.93 3.53 32.70
CA ALA A 17 -33.83 4.08 31.35
C ALA A 17 -32.37 3.99 30.90
N GLU A 18 -32.09 3.24 29.83
CA GLU A 18 -30.82 3.31 29.12
C GLU A 18 -30.60 4.76 28.68
N GLN A 19 -29.75 5.50 29.39
CA GLN A 19 -29.32 6.82 28.96
C GLN A 19 -28.51 6.65 27.67
N SER A 20 -29.07 7.13 26.57
CA SER A 20 -28.37 7.19 25.29
C SER A 20 -27.04 7.92 25.49
N THR A 21 -25.92 7.21 25.35
CA THR A 21 -24.59 7.75 25.55
C THR A 21 -24.30 8.75 24.44
N THR A 22 -24.46 10.02 24.73
CA THR A 22 -24.13 11.11 23.79
C THR A 22 -22.70 11.57 24.05
N LEU A 23 -22.04 12.14 23.04
CA LEU A 23 -20.70 12.74 23.20
C LEU A 23 -20.67 13.74 24.36
N ARG A 24 -21.78 14.45 24.59
CA ARG A 24 -21.93 15.39 25.70
C ARG A 24 -21.91 14.69 27.06
N THR A 25 -22.64 13.58 27.21
CA THR A 25 -22.67 12.83 28.48
C THR A 25 -21.32 12.17 28.78
N VAL A 26 -20.57 11.74 27.76
CA VAL A 26 -19.21 11.20 27.95
C VAL A 26 -18.23 12.30 28.37
N LEU A 27 -18.31 13.49 27.76
CA LEU A 27 -17.46 14.61 28.13
C LEU A 27 -17.76 15.12 29.55
N ASP A 28 -19.03 15.19 29.92
CA ASP A 28 -19.44 15.55 31.28
C ASP A 28 -18.92 14.51 32.30
N ASP A 29 -19.03 13.22 32.00
CA ASP A 29 -18.54 12.13 32.85
C ASP A 29 -17.01 12.19 33.06
N LEU A 30 -16.25 12.43 31.98
CA LEU A 30 -14.79 12.59 32.04
C LEU A 30 -14.34 13.82 32.84
N VAL A 31 -15.13 14.90 32.83
CA VAL A 31 -14.88 16.08 33.67
C VAL A 31 -15.19 15.78 35.13
N THR A 32 -16.30 15.09 35.43
CA THR A 32 -16.63 14.67 36.80
C THR A 32 -15.63 13.68 37.39
N GLN A 33 -15.03 12.82 36.56
CA GLN A 33 -13.96 11.91 36.97
C GLN A 33 -12.58 12.58 37.07
N ASN A 34 -12.50 13.90 36.84
CA ASN A 34 -11.27 14.69 36.91
C ASN A 34 -10.19 14.24 35.89
N LEU A 35 -10.61 13.51 34.85
CA LEU A 35 -9.76 13.02 33.75
C LEU A 35 -9.64 14.07 32.64
N LEU A 36 -10.49 15.10 32.64
CA LEU A 36 -10.52 16.15 31.64
C LEU A 36 -10.71 17.52 32.30
N GLN A 37 -9.86 18.48 31.98
CA GLN A 37 -9.99 19.84 32.51
C GLN A 37 -11.22 20.55 31.91
N PRO A 38 -11.98 21.35 32.70
CA PRO A 38 -13.18 22.04 32.22
C PRO A 38 -12.94 22.93 30.99
N GLU A 39 -11.72 23.48 30.87
CA GLU A 39 -11.29 24.30 29.74
C GLU A 39 -11.16 23.48 28.44
N ALA A 40 -10.74 22.22 28.55
CA ALA A 40 -10.62 21.29 27.43
C ALA A 40 -12.01 20.90 26.87
N GLN A 41 -13.04 20.81 27.72
CA GLN A 41 -14.41 20.55 27.28
C GLN A 41 -14.95 21.67 26.36
N ALA A 42 -14.69 22.93 26.71
CA ALA A 42 -15.07 24.08 25.89
C ALA A 42 -14.31 24.10 24.54
N GLN A 43 -13.05 23.67 24.52
CA GLN A 43 -12.26 23.54 23.29
C GLN A 43 -12.78 22.41 22.39
N ILE A 44 -13.12 21.26 22.96
CA ILE A 44 -13.70 20.12 22.24
C ILE A 44 -15.07 20.50 21.67
N ALA A 45 -15.93 21.17 22.44
CA ALA A 45 -17.23 21.64 21.95
C ALA A 45 -17.10 22.64 20.80
N ARG A 46 -16.10 23.53 20.85
CA ARG A 46 -15.76 24.46 19.75
C ARG A 46 -15.18 23.75 18.53
N ALA A 47 -14.40 22.69 18.72
CA ALA A 47 -13.86 21.88 17.63
C ALA A 47 -14.97 21.10 16.90
N VAL A 48 -15.91 20.51 17.66
CA VAL A 48 -17.07 19.77 17.14
C VAL A 48 -18.06 20.67 16.40
N THR A 49 -18.24 21.92 16.84
CA THR A 49 -19.11 22.89 16.15
C THR A 49 -18.45 23.55 14.93
N ARG A 50 -17.11 23.53 14.82
CA ARG A 50 -16.37 24.09 13.68
C ARG A 50 -16.36 23.21 12.43
N THR A 51 -16.87 21.97 12.47
CA THR A 51 -16.85 21.05 11.32
C THR A 51 -17.96 21.31 10.29
N SER A 52 -18.23 22.57 9.95
CA SER A 52 -18.83 22.88 8.64
C SER A 52 -17.69 23.10 7.66
N GLU A 53 -17.03 22.02 7.24
CA GLU A 53 -16.16 22.08 6.08
C GLU A 53 -17.00 22.57 4.88
N PRO A 54 -16.46 23.47 4.02
CA PRO A 54 -17.15 23.84 2.80
C PRO A 54 -17.49 22.57 2.02
N ALA A 55 -18.74 22.47 1.53
CA ALA A 55 -19.23 21.28 0.86
C ALA A 55 -18.19 20.76 -0.14
N PRO A 56 -17.77 19.48 -0.03
CA PRO A 56 -16.72 18.95 -0.88
C PRO A 56 -17.13 19.09 -2.34
N THR A 57 -16.19 19.54 -3.18
CA THR A 57 -16.43 19.69 -4.62
C THR A 57 -16.94 18.35 -5.17
N PRO A 58 -18.11 18.30 -5.84
CA PRO A 58 -18.67 17.04 -6.32
C PRO A 58 -17.65 16.27 -7.16
N TRP A 59 -17.60 14.94 -7.01
CA TRP A 59 -16.56 14.11 -7.62
C TRP A 59 -16.48 14.29 -9.15
N PHE A 60 -17.62 14.50 -9.82
CA PHE A 60 -17.67 14.73 -11.26
C PHE A 60 -17.08 16.08 -11.68
N VAL A 61 -17.23 17.12 -10.86
CA VAL A 61 -16.58 18.43 -11.08
C VAL A 61 -15.07 18.27 -10.90
N SER A 62 -14.65 17.55 -9.86
CA SER A 62 -13.23 17.26 -9.63
C SER A 62 -12.60 16.46 -10.78
N ALA A 63 -13.33 15.47 -11.31
CA ALA A 63 -12.91 14.70 -12.48
C ALA A 63 -12.80 15.57 -13.74
N LEU A 64 -13.78 16.44 -14.00
CA LEU A 64 -13.76 17.36 -15.14
C LEU A 64 -12.60 18.37 -15.04
N ILE A 65 -12.31 18.87 -13.83
CA ILE A 65 -11.15 19.73 -13.56
C ILE A 65 -9.84 18.99 -13.83
N ALA A 66 -9.72 17.73 -13.41
CA ALA A 66 -8.53 16.94 -13.70
C ALA A 66 -8.38 16.72 -15.22
N ILE A 67 -9.42 16.25 -15.90
CA ILE A 67 -9.39 15.99 -17.34
C ILE A 67 -9.03 17.26 -18.11
N SER A 68 -9.65 18.40 -17.79
CA SER A 68 -9.35 19.67 -18.47
C SER A 68 -7.90 20.12 -18.27
N ALA A 69 -7.31 19.91 -17.08
CA ALA A 69 -5.91 20.23 -16.83
C ALA A 69 -4.96 19.38 -17.70
N TRP A 70 -5.23 18.09 -17.85
CA TRP A 70 -4.43 17.20 -18.69
C TRP A 70 -4.61 17.52 -20.18
N ILE A 71 -5.83 17.79 -20.63
CA ILE A 71 -6.10 18.22 -22.01
C ILE A 71 -5.41 19.55 -22.32
N SER A 72 -5.29 20.46 -21.35
CA SER A 72 -4.64 21.77 -21.54
C SER A 72 -3.15 21.66 -21.88
N VAL A 73 -2.48 20.55 -21.55
CA VAL A 73 -1.09 20.31 -21.93
C VAL A 73 -0.95 20.09 -23.44
N ILE A 74 -1.95 19.52 -24.11
CA ILE A 74 -1.90 19.23 -25.55
C ILE A 74 -1.68 20.49 -26.39
N PRO A 75 -2.55 21.53 -26.36
CA PRO A 75 -2.33 22.73 -27.15
C PRO A 75 -1.05 23.47 -26.74
N PHE A 76 -0.64 23.38 -25.46
CA PHE A 76 0.62 23.95 -25.00
C PHE A 76 1.83 23.27 -25.67
N ILE A 77 1.87 21.94 -25.71
CA ILE A 77 2.94 21.20 -26.40
C ILE A 77 2.87 21.41 -27.91
N THR A 78 1.67 21.38 -28.51
CA THR A 78 1.49 21.69 -29.93
C THR A 78 2.03 23.07 -30.27
N PHE A 79 1.80 24.08 -29.42
CA PHE A 79 2.37 25.41 -29.61
C PHE A 79 3.91 25.41 -29.58
N LEU A 80 4.53 24.69 -28.63
CA LEU A 80 6.00 24.57 -28.58
C LEU A 80 6.58 23.88 -29.82
N VAL A 81 5.90 22.87 -30.34
CA VAL A 81 6.26 22.18 -31.60
C VAL A 81 6.12 23.13 -32.79
N LEU A 82 5.01 23.88 -32.89
CA LEU A 82 4.79 24.83 -33.99
C LEU A 82 5.82 25.96 -34.01
N LEU A 83 6.30 26.39 -32.84
CA LEU A 83 7.41 27.34 -32.71
C LEU A 83 8.78 26.73 -33.00
N LYS A 84 8.85 25.43 -33.32
CA LYS A 84 10.11 24.69 -33.55
C LYS A 84 11.08 24.76 -32.36
N VAL A 85 10.54 24.97 -31.16
CA VAL A 85 11.34 25.02 -29.92
C VAL A 85 11.76 23.60 -29.52
N LEU A 86 11.07 22.57 -29.98
CA LEU A 86 11.34 21.16 -29.63
C LEU A 86 12.09 20.38 -30.73
N ASP A 87 12.68 21.07 -31.72
CA ASP A 87 13.31 20.43 -32.90
C ASP A 87 14.71 19.84 -32.62
N SER A 88 15.32 20.16 -31.48
CA SER A 88 16.67 19.69 -31.13
C SER A 88 16.67 18.92 -29.81
N ALA A 89 17.58 17.96 -29.66
CA ALA A 89 17.77 17.23 -28.41
C ALA A 89 18.06 18.15 -27.22
N SER A 90 18.95 19.13 -27.42
CA SER A 90 19.28 20.13 -26.40
C SER A 90 18.06 20.92 -25.94
N SER A 91 17.19 21.30 -26.87
CA SER A 91 15.98 22.05 -26.53
C SER A 91 14.92 21.20 -25.84
N LEU A 92 14.77 19.92 -26.21
CA LEU A 92 13.95 18.95 -25.49
C LEU A 92 14.40 18.81 -24.02
N ILE A 93 15.70 18.65 -23.79
CA ILE A 93 16.30 18.54 -22.44
C ILE A 93 16.03 19.82 -21.63
N ILE A 94 16.35 20.98 -22.20
CA ILE A 94 16.21 22.27 -21.51
C ILE A 94 14.75 22.55 -21.17
N VAL A 95 13.85 22.42 -22.15
CA VAL A 95 12.41 22.62 -21.92
C VAL A 95 11.87 21.61 -20.93
N GLY A 96 12.27 20.34 -21.03
CA GLY A 96 11.89 19.29 -20.09
C GLY A 96 12.24 19.64 -18.64
N LEU A 97 13.50 20.05 -18.40
CA LEU A 97 13.96 20.51 -17.08
C LEU A 97 13.22 21.76 -16.60
N LEU A 98 12.98 22.73 -17.49
CA LEU A 98 12.22 23.94 -17.14
C LEU A 98 10.79 23.61 -16.71
N LEU A 99 10.12 22.65 -17.37
CA LEU A 99 8.80 22.19 -16.96
C LEU A 99 8.85 21.49 -15.60
N ILE A 100 9.80 20.56 -15.40
CA ILE A 100 9.96 19.85 -14.12
C ILE A 100 10.18 20.83 -12.96
N ILE A 101 11.12 21.76 -13.11
CA ILE A 101 11.45 22.75 -12.07
C ILE A 101 10.30 23.75 -11.88
N GLY A 102 9.67 24.18 -12.99
CA GLY A 102 8.55 25.11 -12.98
C GLY A 102 7.34 24.59 -12.19
N THR A 103 7.08 23.29 -12.23
CA THR A 103 5.96 22.70 -11.46
C THR A 103 6.24 22.62 -9.97
N SER A 104 7.51 22.47 -9.55
CA SER A 104 7.91 22.62 -8.15
C SER A 104 7.63 24.03 -7.64
N LEU A 105 7.87 25.05 -8.47
CA LEU A 105 7.59 26.45 -8.15
C LEU A 105 6.08 26.73 -8.05
N LEU A 106 5.28 26.15 -8.97
CA LEU A 106 3.82 26.29 -8.96
C LEU A 106 3.19 25.74 -7.66
N HIS A 107 3.73 24.62 -7.15
CA HIS A 107 3.32 24.04 -5.86
C HIS A 107 3.68 24.91 -4.65
N TYR A 108 4.75 25.69 -4.74
CA TYR A 108 5.14 26.62 -3.67
C TYR A 108 4.14 27.77 -3.51
N PHE A 109 3.63 28.31 -4.63
CA PHE A 109 2.83 29.54 -4.62
C PHE A 109 1.31 29.35 -4.52
N LYS A 110 0.73 28.20 -4.90
CA LYS A 110 -0.75 28.05 -4.95
C LYS A 110 -1.26 26.66 -4.53
N LYS A 111 -1.34 26.42 -3.21
CA LYS A 111 -1.72 25.12 -2.62
C LYS A 111 -3.17 24.65 -2.82
N ASN A 112 -4.11 25.55 -3.17
CA ASN A 112 -5.55 25.26 -3.00
C ASN A 112 -6.35 25.04 -4.30
N SER A 113 -5.74 25.14 -5.49
CA SER A 113 -6.46 24.88 -6.75
C SER A 113 -6.22 23.45 -7.25
N LEU A 114 -7.28 22.66 -7.35
CA LEU A 114 -7.23 21.30 -7.92
C LEU A 114 -6.74 21.32 -9.38
N PHE A 115 -7.19 22.28 -10.18
CA PHE A 115 -6.76 22.44 -11.57
C PHE A 115 -5.24 22.62 -11.65
N LEU A 116 -4.67 23.51 -10.83
CA LEU A 116 -3.22 23.76 -10.85
C LEU A 116 -2.41 22.56 -10.37
N LYS A 117 -2.92 21.76 -9.42
CA LYS A 117 -2.26 20.50 -9.01
C LYS A 117 -2.22 19.51 -10.16
N GLN A 118 -3.34 19.32 -10.86
CA GLN A 118 -3.43 18.40 -12.00
C GLN A 118 -2.62 18.88 -13.20
N LEU A 119 -2.62 20.19 -13.47
CA LEU A 119 -1.78 20.80 -14.50
C LEU A 119 -0.30 20.67 -14.16
N ALA A 120 0.08 20.87 -12.90
CA ALA A 120 1.45 20.71 -12.43
C ALA A 120 1.93 19.26 -12.60
N LEU A 121 1.09 18.28 -12.27
CA LEU A 121 1.40 16.86 -12.49
C LEU A 121 1.59 16.56 -13.98
N ALA A 122 0.65 16.98 -14.82
CA ALA A 122 0.70 16.72 -16.26
C ALA A 122 1.92 17.39 -16.94
N LEU A 123 2.21 18.64 -16.59
CA LEU A 123 3.40 19.36 -17.06
C LEU A 123 4.70 18.72 -16.56
N ASN A 124 4.74 18.22 -15.33
CA ASN A 124 5.93 17.56 -14.79
C ASN A 124 6.23 16.26 -15.55
N LEU A 125 5.21 15.41 -15.74
CA LEU A 125 5.35 14.17 -16.51
C LEU A 125 5.71 14.43 -17.97
N THR A 126 5.14 15.48 -18.57
CA THR A 126 5.52 15.89 -19.92
C THR A 126 6.97 16.39 -19.97
N GLY A 127 7.40 17.15 -18.95
CA GLY A 127 8.78 17.57 -18.80
C GLY A 127 9.75 16.38 -18.68
N GLN A 128 9.39 15.35 -17.91
CA GLN A 128 10.15 14.09 -17.84
C GLN A 128 10.22 13.41 -19.21
N VAL A 129 9.10 13.27 -19.92
CA VAL A 129 9.11 12.66 -21.27
C VAL A 129 10.02 13.43 -22.23
N LEU A 130 9.92 14.76 -22.29
CA LEU A 130 10.79 15.58 -23.15
C LEU A 130 12.28 15.43 -22.76
N PHE A 131 12.57 15.44 -21.46
CA PHE A 131 13.93 15.27 -20.96
C PHE A 131 14.51 13.89 -21.33
N ILE A 132 13.76 12.82 -21.07
CA ILE A 132 14.17 11.44 -21.36
C ILE A 132 14.37 11.24 -22.87
N VAL A 133 13.43 11.73 -23.69
CA VAL A 133 13.52 11.65 -25.16
C VAL A 133 14.72 12.45 -25.68
N GLY A 134 14.95 13.65 -25.15
CA GLY A 134 16.08 14.48 -25.55
C GLY A 134 17.44 13.86 -25.20
N ILE A 135 17.56 13.21 -24.03
CA ILE A 135 18.77 12.44 -23.69
C ILE A 135 18.89 11.23 -24.63
N GLY A 136 17.81 10.46 -24.81
CA GLY A 136 17.81 9.26 -25.65
C GLY A 136 18.02 9.52 -27.15
N SER A 137 17.87 10.75 -27.63
CA SER A 137 18.18 11.11 -29.02
C SER A 137 19.67 11.32 -29.30
N GLU A 138 20.48 11.60 -28.28
CA GLU A 138 21.93 11.88 -28.42
C GLU A 138 22.81 10.84 -27.72
N THR A 139 22.21 9.95 -26.94
CA THR A 139 22.90 8.95 -26.13
C THR A 139 22.31 7.57 -26.34
N ASP A 140 22.98 6.56 -25.80
CA ASP A 140 22.50 5.18 -25.78
C ASP A 140 21.35 5.00 -24.75
N ILE A 141 20.62 3.89 -24.88
CA ILE A 141 19.45 3.59 -24.05
C ILE A 141 19.86 3.44 -22.57
N GLU A 142 21.07 2.95 -22.33
CA GLU A 142 21.71 2.78 -21.04
C GLU A 142 21.87 4.13 -20.34
N THR A 143 22.45 5.13 -21.01
CA THR A 143 22.63 6.47 -20.45
C THR A 143 21.27 7.14 -20.21
N ALA A 144 20.32 7.00 -21.14
CA ALA A 144 18.97 7.53 -20.94
C ALA A 144 18.26 6.89 -19.74
N ALA A 145 18.33 5.57 -19.59
CA ALA A 145 17.73 4.84 -18.48
C ALA A 145 18.41 5.18 -17.14
N LEU A 146 19.74 5.29 -17.10
CA LEU A 146 20.50 5.67 -15.90
C LEU A 146 20.17 7.11 -15.47
N THR A 147 20.09 8.03 -16.43
CA THR A 147 19.71 9.42 -16.17
C THR A 147 18.28 9.51 -15.67
N THR A 148 17.36 8.74 -16.24
CA THR A 148 15.97 8.62 -15.79
C THR A 148 15.91 8.11 -14.35
N TRP A 149 16.64 7.02 -14.05
CA TRP A 149 16.69 6.45 -12.71
C TRP A 149 17.17 7.46 -11.66
N PHE A 150 18.24 8.21 -11.98
CA PHE A 150 18.74 9.27 -11.10
C PHE A 150 17.76 10.44 -10.95
N LEU A 151 17.13 10.88 -12.06
CA LEU A 151 16.10 11.91 -12.03
C LEU A 151 14.95 11.52 -11.09
N GLU A 152 14.45 10.29 -11.16
CA GLU A 152 13.35 9.85 -10.30
C GLU A 152 13.74 9.80 -8.82
N ILE A 153 14.97 9.43 -8.48
CA ILE A 153 15.47 9.49 -7.09
C ILE A 153 15.45 10.94 -6.58
N VAL A 154 15.88 11.89 -7.43
CA VAL A 154 15.82 13.32 -7.12
C VAL A 154 14.36 13.75 -6.92
N LEU A 155 13.45 13.38 -7.83
CA LEU A 155 12.03 13.76 -7.73
C LEU A 155 11.34 13.18 -6.49
N ILE A 156 11.62 11.92 -6.14
CA ILE A 156 11.12 11.30 -4.91
C ILE A 156 11.56 12.10 -3.67
N SER A 157 12.82 12.53 -3.65
CA SER A 157 13.44 13.24 -2.53
C SER A 157 12.93 14.67 -2.36
N PHE A 158 12.82 15.42 -3.46
CA PHE A 158 12.54 16.87 -3.42
C PHE A 158 11.07 17.22 -3.63
N TYR A 159 10.36 16.48 -4.47
CA TYR A 159 8.99 16.84 -4.84
C TYR A 159 8.03 16.45 -3.72
N ARG A 160 7.14 17.35 -3.30
CA ARG A 160 6.22 17.11 -2.15
C ARG A 160 4.90 16.46 -2.56
N ASP A 161 4.61 16.38 -3.85
CA ASP A 161 3.35 15.81 -4.33
C ASP A 161 3.35 14.28 -4.21
N SER A 162 2.28 13.77 -3.62
CA SER A 162 2.05 12.35 -3.39
C SER A 162 1.96 11.53 -4.68
N ILE A 163 1.22 12.02 -5.67
CA ILE A 163 0.96 11.28 -6.90
C ILE A 163 2.25 11.23 -7.72
N LEU A 164 3.00 12.33 -7.80
CA LEU A 164 4.27 12.33 -8.50
C LEU A 164 5.26 11.35 -7.86
N ARG A 165 5.42 11.36 -6.53
CA ARG A 165 6.30 10.39 -5.83
C ARG A 165 5.93 8.95 -6.14
N PHE A 166 4.63 8.64 -6.17
CA PHE A 166 4.14 7.31 -6.53
C PHE A 166 4.56 6.94 -7.96
N ILE A 167 4.31 7.82 -8.93
CA ILE A 167 4.67 7.58 -10.34
C ILE A 167 6.18 7.48 -10.51
N SER A 168 6.97 8.31 -9.82
CA SER A 168 8.43 8.29 -9.87
C SER A 168 9.03 6.95 -9.43
N VAL A 169 8.47 6.30 -8.40
CA VAL A 169 8.91 4.95 -8.01
C VAL A 169 8.64 3.94 -9.13
N LEU A 170 7.50 4.06 -9.84
CA LEU A 170 7.20 3.19 -10.98
C LEU A 170 8.15 3.44 -12.16
N ILE A 171 8.40 4.71 -12.51
CA ILE A 171 9.34 5.07 -13.58
C ILE A 171 10.76 4.62 -13.23
N ALA A 172 11.20 4.81 -11.98
CA ALA A 172 12.49 4.31 -11.50
C ALA A 172 12.58 2.78 -11.59
N THR A 173 11.50 2.07 -11.28
CA THR A 173 11.44 0.61 -11.39
C THR A 173 11.57 0.17 -12.85
N VAL A 174 10.88 0.83 -13.79
CA VAL A 174 11.00 0.56 -15.22
C VAL A 174 12.41 0.86 -15.73
N ALA A 175 12.98 2.00 -15.35
CA ALA A 175 14.36 2.35 -15.70
C ALA A 175 15.37 1.32 -15.18
N ALA A 176 15.19 0.82 -13.95
CA ALA A 176 16.01 -0.25 -13.39
C ALA A 176 15.88 -1.56 -14.19
N LEU A 177 14.67 -1.93 -14.61
CA LEU A 177 14.47 -3.11 -15.47
C LEU A 177 15.17 -2.97 -16.83
N VAL A 178 15.11 -1.79 -17.46
CA VAL A 178 15.83 -1.51 -18.71
C VAL A 178 17.34 -1.64 -18.50
N LEU A 179 17.88 -1.09 -17.42
CA LEU A 179 19.32 -1.20 -17.10
C LEU A 179 19.74 -2.66 -16.87
N LEU A 180 18.94 -3.45 -16.15
CA LEU A 180 19.22 -4.87 -15.92
C LEU A 180 19.25 -5.67 -17.22
N GLU A 181 18.35 -5.38 -18.16
CA GLU A 181 18.31 -6.00 -19.48
C GLU A 181 19.53 -5.59 -20.32
N ARG A 182 19.80 -4.28 -20.43
CA ARG A 182 20.88 -3.75 -21.27
C ARG A 182 22.27 -4.15 -20.80
N PHE A 183 22.50 -4.21 -19.49
CA PHE A 183 23.76 -4.72 -18.94
C PHE A 183 23.82 -6.25 -18.85
N SER A 184 22.81 -6.97 -19.35
CA SER A 184 22.72 -8.44 -19.28
C SER A 184 22.81 -8.99 -17.85
N ILE A 185 22.38 -8.22 -16.85
CA ILE A 185 22.36 -8.59 -15.43
C ILE A 185 21.00 -9.23 -15.11
N HIS A 186 20.61 -10.26 -15.86
CA HIS A 186 19.29 -10.89 -15.73
C HIS A 186 18.97 -11.38 -14.30
N PRO A 187 19.91 -11.99 -13.55
CA PRO A 187 19.64 -12.37 -12.14
C PRO A 187 19.32 -11.18 -11.22
N GLY A 188 19.69 -9.96 -11.61
CA GLY A 188 19.41 -8.74 -10.85
C GLY A 188 17.92 -8.45 -10.69
N ILE A 189 17.04 -9.02 -11.53
CA ILE A 189 15.59 -8.90 -11.35
C ILE A 189 15.14 -9.54 -10.03
N HIS A 190 15.76 -10.65 -9.62
CA HIS A 190 15.43 -11.32 -8.36
C HIS A 190 15.85 -10.46 -7.17
N VAL A 191 16.99 -9.78 -7.28
CA VAL A 191 17.46 -8.80 -6.28
C VAL A 191 16.49 -7.62 -6.20
N LEU A 192 16.05 -7.08 -7.33
CA LEU A 192 15.07 -5.99 -7.38
C LEU A 192 13.75 -6.40 -6.72
N ILE A 193 13.22 -7.59 -7.00
CA ILE A 193 12.02 -8.14 -6.37
C ILE A 193 12.18 -8.22 -4.84
N VAL A 194 13.30 -8.75 -4.37
CA VAL A 194 13.59 -8.87 -2.93
C VAL A 194 13.70 -7.49 -2.28
N LEU A 195 14.41 -6.54 -2.90
CA LEU A 195 14.54 -5.17 -2.40
C LEU A 195 13.19 -4.45 -2.32
N LEU A 196 12.35 -4.58 -3.35
CA LEU A 196 10.99 -4.02 -3.34
C LEU A 196 10.14 -4.66 -2.25
N ALA A 197 10.19 -5.99 -2.07
CA ALA A 197 9.45 -6.69 -1.03
C ALA A 197 9.92 -6.34 0.39
N VAL A 198 11.23 -6.21 0.61
CA VAL A 198 11.79 -5.67 1.86
C VAL A 198 11.30 -4.24 2.09
N GLY A 199 11.30 -3.40 1.05
CA GLY A 199 10.75 -2.05 1.10
C GLY A 199 9.28 -2.03 1.53
N VAL A 200 8.43 -2.88 0.94
CA VAL A 200 7.02 -3.06 1.34
C VAL A 200 6.91 -3.45 2.81
N VAL A 201 7.59 -4.52 3.22
CA VAL A 201 7.49 -5.05 4.60
C VAL A 201 7.99 -4.03 5.62
N TRP A 202 9.17 -3.45 5.39
CA TRP A 202 9.75 -2.43 6.27
C TRP A 202 8.79 -1.24 6.46
N TYR A 203 8.26 -0.74 5.35
CA TYR A 203 7.40 0.44 5.35
C TYR A 203 6.09 0.21 6.11
N TRP A 204 5.44 -0.93 5.89
CA TRP A 204 4.17 -1.26 6.55
C TRP A 204 4.32 -1.83 7.95
N ILE A 205 5.48 -2.34 8.37
CA ILE A 205 5.75 -2.71 9.78
C ILE A 205 5.99 -1.45 10.64
N VAL A 206 6.72 -0.48 10.10
CA VAL A 206 7.19 0.68 10.88
C VAL A 206 6.20 1.87 10.83
N GLU A 207 4.99 1.67 10.27
CA GLU A 207 3.92 2.68 10.12
C GLU A 207 3.73 3.59 11.34
N ALA A 208 3.62 3.02 12.54
CA ALA A 208 3.36 3.81 13.75
C ALA A 208 4.47 4.84 14.01
N ARG A 209 5.74 4.50 13.72
CA ARG A 209 6.87 5.43 13.84
C ARG A 209 6.91 6.43 12.69
N HIS A 210 6.51 6.01 11.48
CA HIS A 210 6.42 6.91 10.32
C HIS A 210 5.32 7.97 10.49
N LEU A 211 4.22 7.65 11.17
CA LEU A 211 3.14 8.60 11.46
C LEU A 211 3.49 9.63 12.53
N THR A 212 4.47 9.35 13.39
CA THR A 212 4.97 10.28 14.42
C THR A 212 6.05 11.24 13.92
N ASP A 213 6.65 10.99 12.76
CA ASP A 213 7.66 11.85 12.15
C ASP A 213 7.01 12.79 11.12
N GLU A 214 7.19 14.11 11.31
CA GLU A 214 6.59 15.16 10.46
C GLU A 214 6.98 15.06 8.99
N MET A 215 8.21 14.60 8.69
CA MET A 215 8.66 14.37 7.31
C MET A 215 7.97 13.13 6.74
N MET A 216 8.01 12.02 7.49
CA MET A 216 7.46 10.74 7.05
C MET A 216 5.95 10.76 6.90
N LYS A 217 5.22 11.51 7.73
CA LYS A 217 3.76 11.68 7.63
C LYS A 217 3.28 12.13 6.25
N THR A 218 4.06 12.97 5.55
CA THR A 218 3.75 13.41 4.17
C THR A 218 4.20 12.42 3.11
N LEU A 219 5.21 11.59 3.42
CA LEU A 219 5.75 10.54 2.56
C LEU A 219 4.98 9.22 2.69
N TYR A 220 4.18 9.07 3.76
CA TYR A 220 3.73 7.78 4.31
C TYR A 220 2.65 7.03 3.51
N GLN A 221 1.79 7.70 2.77
CA GLN A 221 0.78 6.99 1.97
C GLN A 221 1.28 6.62 0.57
N PRO A 222 1.90 7.54 -0.18
CA PRO A 222 2.18 7.29 -1.60
C PRO A 222 3.31 6.30 -1.82
N LEU A 223 4.37 6.36 -1.02
CA LEU A 223 5.53 5.48 -1.20
C LEU A 223 5.19 4.03 -0.87
N GLY A 224 4.45 3.77 0.21
CA GLY A 224 4.03 2.41 0.60
C GLY A 224 3.24 1.70 -0.48
N TYR A 225 2.26 2.36 -1.09
CA TYR A 225 1.52 1.79 -2.21
C TYR A 225 2.35 1.70 -3.48
N SER A 226 3.28 2.64 -3.72
CA SER A 226 4.14 2.58 -4.91
C SER A 226 5.09 1.38 -4.88
N PHE A 227 5.66 1.02 -3.73
CA PHE A 227 6.48 -0.19 -3.59
C PHE A 227 5.66 -1.46 -3.83
N VAL A 228 4.41 -1.50 -3.37
CA VAL A 228 3.49 -2.62 -3.60
C VAL A 228 3.20 -2.77 -5.09
N VAL A 229 2.83 -1.67 -5.76
CA VAL A 229 2.51 -1.69 -7.20
C VAL A 229 3.76 -1.95 -8.05
N ALA A 230 4.92 -1.42 -7.68
CA ALA A 230 6.20 -1.71 -8.33
C ALA A 230 6.56 -3.19 -8.21
N LEU A 231 6.45 -3.78 -7.00
CA LEU A 231 6.68 -5.20 -6.78
C LEU A 231 5.75 -6.06 -7.65
N GLN A 232 4.46 -5.73 -7.65
CA GLN A 232 3.47 -6.43 -8.47
C GLN A 232 3.77 -6.31 -9.97
N MET A 233 4.12 -5.11 -10.46
CA MET A 233 4.51 -4.86 -11.85
C MET A 233 5.68 -5.75 -12.28
N VAL A 234 6.75 -5.82 -11.48
CA VAL A 234 7.92 -6.65 -11.79
C VAL A 234 7.54 -8.13 -11.78
N LEU A 235 6.70 -8.57 -10.83
CA LEU A 235 6.27 -9.97 -10.74
C LEU A 235 5.34 -10.40 -11.88
N LEU A 236 4.61 -9.49 -12.53
CA LEU A 236 3.84 -9.82 -13.73
C LEU A 236 4.74 -10.34 -14.86
N LEU A 237 6.01 -9.91 -14.93
CA LEU A 237 6.97 -10.42 -15.92
C LEU A 237 7.19 -11.94 -15.82
N SER A 238 6.92 -12.56 -14.66
CA SER A 238 7.05 -14.01 -14.46
C SER A 238 5.95 -14.86 -15.10
N ILE A 239 4.86 -14.23 -15.54
CA ILE A 239 3.68 -14.91 -16.11
C ILE A 239 3.34 -14.40 -17.51
N LEU A 240 4.01 -13.35 -17.99
CA LEU A 240 3.90 -12.93 -19.37
C LEU A 240 4.66 -13.93 -20.26
N PRO A 241 4.14 -14.25 -21.47
CA PRO A 241 4.87 -15.08 -22.43
C PRO A 241 6.25 -14.49 -22.66
N GLU A 242 7.24 -15.36 -22.93
CA GLU A 242 8.63 -14.98 -23.21
C GLU A 242 8.66 -13.82 -24.21
N VAL A 243 8.76 -12.61 -23.68
CA VAL A 243 9.10 -11.44 -24.45
C VAL A 243 10.55 -11.67 -24.84
N GLU A 244 10.91 -11.55 -26.12
CA GLU A 244 12.27 -11.86 -26.65
C GLU A 244 13.41 -11.21 -25.85
N PHE A 245 13.13 -10.20 -25.04
CA PHE A 245 14.05 -9.43 -24.20
C PHE A 245 14.23 -9.95 -22.76
N ILE A 246 13.48 -10.97 -22.31
CA ILE A 246 13.62 -11.54 -20.96
C ILE A 246 14.13 -12.97 -21.10
N PRO A 247 15.43 -13.23 -20.87
CA PRO A 247 15.97 -14.58 -20.89
C PRO A 247 15.24 -15.49 -19.92
N SER A 248 15.36 -16.79 -20.12
CA SER A 248 14.82 -17.85 -19.26
C SER A 248 15.40 -17.74 -17.85
N THR A 249 14.84 -16.82 -17.08
CA THR A 249 15.18 -16.57 -15.69
C THR A 249 14.42 -17.57 -14.85
N HIS A 250 15.15 -18.17 -13.92
CA HIS A 250 14.57 -19.15 -13.03
C HIS A 250 13.83 -18.42 -11.89
N TRP A 251 12.52 -18.26 -12.03
CA TRP A 251 11.67 -17.54 -11.07
C TRP A 251 11.67 -18.10 -9.64
N TRP A 252 12.22 -19.31 -9.43
CA TRP A 252 12.37 -19.90 -8.10
C TRP A 252 13.33 -19.15 -7.18
N TYR A 253 14.29 -18.38 -7.70
CA TYR A 253 15.12 -17.49 -6.87
C TYR A 253 14.26 -16.43 -6.17
N SER A 254 13.34 -15.81 -6.91
CA SER A 254 12.38 -14.86 -6.33
C SER A 254 11.46 -15.54 -5.33
N THR A 255 11.01 -16.78 -5.60
CA THR A 255 10.16 -17.52 -4.66
C THR A 255 10.89 -17.78 -3.34
N VAL A 256 12.14 -18.27 -3.39
CA VAL A 256 12.95 -18.50 -2.18
C VAL A 256 13.14 -17.20 -1.39
N GLY A 257 13.49 -16.10 -2.07
CA GLY A 257 13.67 -14.79 -1.43
C GLY A 257 12.38 -14.28 -0.76
N LEU A 258 11.25 -14.36 -1.46
CA LEU A 258 9.95 -13.95 -0.94
C LEU A 258 9.45 -14.87 0.17
N THR A 259 9.67 -16.18 0.10
CA THR A 259 9.35 -17.11 1.19
C THR A 259 10.17 -16.78 2.44
N GLY A 260 11.45 -16.45 2.31
CA GLY A 260 12.27 -15.98 3.42
C GLY A 260 11.72 -14.69 4.05
N ILE A 261 11.28 -13.74 3.24
CA ILE A 261 10.62 -12.50 3.72
C ILE A 261 9.29 -12.81 4.41
N LEU A 262 8.47 -13.72 3.87
CA LEU A 262 7.20 -14.11 4.47
C LEU A 262 7.41 -14.79 5.83
N LEU A 263 8.40 -15.69 5.96
CA LEU A 263 8.78 -16.30 7.23
C LEU A 263 9.26 -15.25 8.25
N ALA A 264 10.05 -14.28 7.81
CA ALA A 264 10.50 -13.18 8.67
C ALA A 264 9.32 -12.30 9.14
N LEU A 265 8.36 -12.03 8.25
CA LEU A 265 7.12 -11.32 8.58
C LEU A 265 6.29 -12.14 9.59
N GLU A 266 6.04 -13.41 9.34
CA GLU A 266 5.31 -14.31 10.26
C GLU A 266 5.97 -14.36 11.65
N TYR A 267 7.29 -14.50 11.71
CA TYR A 267 8.05 -14.44 12.96
C TYR A 267 7.81 -13.12 13.69
N HIS A 268 7.91 -11.99 12.99
CA HIS A 268 7.68 -10.67 13.56
C HIS A 268 6.25 -10.53 14.10
N LEU A 269 5.24 -11.02 13.35
CA LEU A 269 3.84 -10.99 13.78
C LEU A 269 3.58 -11.86 14.99
N LEU A 270 4.08 -13.09 15.00
CA LEU A 270 3.92 -14.01 16.14
C LEU A 270 4.55 -13.41 17.40
N HIS A 271 5.77 -12.89 17.29
CA HIS A 271 6.48 -12.26 18.40
C HIS A 271 5.75 -11.00 18.91
N THR A 272 5.26 -10.15 18.02
CA THR A 272 4.56 -8.91 18.39
C THR A 272 3.20 -9.17 19.05
N ASN A 273 2.55 -10.29 18.71
CA ASN A 273 1.28 -10.71 19.33
C ASN A 273 1.49 -11.67 20.52
N GLU A 274 2.70 -11.75 21.07
CA GLU A 274 3.05 -12.57 22.24
C GLU A 274 2.74 -14.08 22.09
N ILE A 275 2.69 -14.58 20.85
CA ILE A 275 2.52 -16.01 20.57
C ILE A 275 3.89 -16.68 20.68
N MET A 276 3.96 -17.76 21.47
CA MET A 276 5.19 -18.54 21.64
C MET A 276 5.69 -19.10 20.31
N ILE A 277 6.89 -18.70 19.89
CA ILE A 277 7.53 -19.12 18.62
C ILE A 277 7.73 -20.64 18.55
N PHE A 278 7.92 -21.30 19.70
CA PHE A 278 8.09 -22.75 19.82
C PHE A 278 6.77 -23.50 20.09
N SER A 279 5.63 -22.90 19.77
CA SER A 279 4.32 -23.55 19.90
C SER A 279 4.01 -24.46 18.69
N PRO A 280 3.17 -25.49 18.87
CA PRO A 280 2.67 -26.31 17.75
C PRO A 280 2.00 -25.48 16.64
N GLN A 281 1.35 -24.37 17.01
CA GLN A 281 0.70 -23.46 16.06
C GLN A 281 1.73 -22.72 15.19
N SER A 282 2.78 -22.18 15.80
CA SER A 282 3.87 -21.50 15.07
C SER A 282 4.60 -22.46 14.13
N TYR A 283 4.88 -23.68 14.57
CA TYR A 283 5.46 -24.70 13.68
C TYR A 283 4.55 -25.04 12.50
N ALA A 284 3.23 -25.15 12.72
CA ALA A 284 2.28 -25.40 11.65
C ALA A 284 2.28 -24.28 10.61
N ILE A 285 2.35 -23.02 11.03
CA ILE A 285 2.44 -21.84 10.14
C ILE A 285 3.75 -21.88 9.34
N PHE A 286 4.91 -21.99 9.99
CA PHE A 286 6.19 -21.98 9.29
C PHE A 286 6.33 -23.17 8.34
N ALA A 287 5.92 -24.37 8.75
CA ALA A 287 5.94 -25.56 7.90
C ALA A 287 5.03 -25.40 6.69
N ALA A 288 3.83 -24.83 6.88
CA ALA A 288 2.93 -24.51 5.78
C ALA A 288 3.57 -23.51 4.80
N THR A 289 4.20 -22.45 5.29
CA THR A 289 4.82 -21.42 4.45
C THR A 289 6.01 -21.98 3.65
N VAL A 290 6.86 -22.81 4.27
CA VAL A 290 7.94 -23.51 3.56
C VAL A 290 7.38 -24.45 2.50
N LEU A 291 6.37 -25.25 2.84
CA LEU A 291 5.73 -26.18 1.92
C LEU A 291 5.08 -25.43 0.74
N MET A 292 4.46 -24.27 1.00
CA MET A 292 3.89 -23.43 -0.04
C MET A 292 4.95 -22.88 -0.98
N GLY A 293 6.09 -22.43 -0.46
CA GLY A 293 7.24 -22.01 -1.28
C GLY A 293 7.76 -23.13 -2.17
N ILE A 294 7.74 -24.39 -1.69
CA ILE A 294 8.14 -25.57 -2.47
C ILE A 294 7.09 -25.90 -3.55
N LEU A 295 5.80 -25.95 -3.19
CA LEU A 295 4.72 -26.27 -4.13
C LEU A 295 4.59 -25.21 -5.23
N LEU A 296 4.79 -23.94 -4.88
CA LEU A 296 4.66 -22.78 -5.75
C LEU A 296 6.03 -22.24 -6.20
N TYR A 297 7.04 -23.11 -6.31
CA TYR A 297 8.43 -22.69 -6.54
C TYR A 297 8.61 -21.82 -7.80
N GLN A 298 7.83 -21.99 -8.87
CA GLN A 298 7.90 -21.13 -10.07
C GLN A 298 6.98 -19.90 -10.01
N SER A 299 6.25 -19.69 -8.92
CA SER A 299 5.16 -18.70 -8.84
C SER A 299 5.40 -17.68 -7.73
N PRO A 300 6.48 -16.86 -7.82
CA PRO A 300 6.81 -15.89 -6.79
C PRO A 300 5.69 -14.87 -6.53
N GLY A 301 4.88 -14.57 -7.55
CA GLY A 301 3.73 -13.67 -7.43
C GLY A 301 2.71 -14.10 -6.37
N ILE A 302 2.49 -15.41 -6.19
CA ILE A 302 1.54 -15.89 -5.17
C ILE A 302 2.07 -15.61 -3.77
N ILE A 303 3.36 -15.85 -3.52
CA ILE A 303 4.00 -15.58 -2.23
C ILE A 303 3.97 -14.08 -1.91
N ALA A 304 4.29 -13.23 -2.89
CA ALA A 304 4.19 -11.78 -2.73
C ALA A 304 2.76 -11.31 -2.43
N ALA A 305 1.76 -11.88 -3.10
CA ALA A 305 0.36 -11.57 -2.82
C ALA A 305 -0.03 -11.93 -1.38
N ILE A 306 0.46 -13.05 -0.85
CA ILE A 306 0.24 -13.45 0.55
C ILE A 306 0.90 -12.47 1.51
N ILE A 307 2.14 -12.04 1.26
CA ILE A 307 2.83 -11.02 2.06
C ILE A 307 1.97 -9.73 2.14
N ILE A 308 1.53 -9.23 0.98
CA ILE A 308 0.74 -7.99 0.89
C ILE A 308 -0.63 -8.16 1.56
N LEU A 309 -1.27 -9.32 1.37
CA LEU A 309 -2.56 -9.63 1.99
C LEU A 309 -2.45 -9.70 3.51
N LEU A 310 -1.38 -10.32 4.03
CA LEU A 310 -1.11 -10.45 5.46
C LEU A 310 -0.84 -9.09 6.10
N LEU A 311 -0.03 -8.24 5.46
CA LEU A 311 0.18 -6.84 5.88
C LEU A 311 -1.13 -6.04 5.86
N GLY A 312 -1.92 -6.18 4.79
CA GLY A 312 -3.22 -5.50 4.67
C GLY A 312 -4.20 -5.92 5.76
N PHE A 313 -4.26 -7.21 6.05
CA PHE A 313 -5.08 -7.76 7.12
C PHE A 313 -4.62 -7.29 8.50
N GLN A 314 -3.33 -7.38 8.81
CA GLN A 314 -2.75 -6.92 10.08
C GLN A 314 -3.07 -5.44 10.35
N ARG A 315 -3.02 -4.61 9.30
CA ARG A 315 -3.27 -3.16 9.41
C ARG A 315 -4.73 -2.77 9.29
N GLY A 316 -5.64 -3.70 9.01
CA GLY A 316 -7.03 -3.38 8.64
C GLY A 316 -7.13 -2.52 7.37
N ASN A 317 -6.10 -2.50 6.52
CA ASN A 317 -6.03 -1.68 5.33
C ASN A 317 -6.71 -2.39 4.15
N ARG A 318 -7.97 -2.04 3.91
CA ARG A 318 -8.80 -2.61 2.82
C ARG A 318 -8.23 -2.36 1.42
N VAL A 319 -7.50 -1.25 1.22
CA VAL A 319 -6.88 -0.95 -0.08
C VAL A 319 -5.75 -1.93 -0.35
N LEU A 320 -4.90 -2.19 0.65
CA LEU A 320 -3.78 -3.12 0.52
C LEU A 320 -4.29 -4.57 0.31
N MET A 321 -5.32 -4.97 1.06
CA MET A 321 -6.00 -6.26 0.83
C MET A 321 -6.61 -6.34 -0.58
N GLY A 322 -7.27 -5.27 -1.04
CA GLY A 322 -7.85 -5.19 -2.37
C GLY A 322 -6.79 -5.33 -3.47
N LEU A 323 -5.67 -4.62 -3.36
CA LEU A 323 -4.53 -4.73 -4.27
C LEU A 323 -3.95 -6.14 -4.30
N ALA A 324 -3.81 -6.80 -3.14
CA ALA A 324 -3.34 -8.18 -3.06
C ALA A 324 -4.29 -9.15 -3.76
N LEU A 325 -5.61 -9.03 -3.52
CA LEU A 325 -6.63 -9.90 -4.11
C LEU A 325 -6.76 -9.70 -5.62
N VAL A 326 -6.75 -8.46 -6.10
CA VAL A 326 -6.78 -8.14 -7.53
C VAL A 326 -5.54 -8.72 -8.21
N PHE A 327 -4.35 -8.46 -7.65
CA PHE A 327 -3.10 -9.00 -8.19
C PHE A 327 -3.09 -10.53 -8.18
N LEU A 328 -3.49 -11.18 -7.08
CA LEU A 328 -3.59 -12.64 -6.99
C LEU A 328 -4.53 -13.20 -8.06
N THR A 329 -5.67 -12.54 -8.30
CA THR A 329 -6.64 -12.95 -9.32
C THR A 329 -6.05 -12.85 -10.72
N VAL A 330 -5.43 -11.72 -11.06
CA VAL A 330 -4.75 -11.51 -12.35
C VAL A 330 -3.61 -12.51 -12.53
N PHE A 331 -2.82 -12.73 -11.49
CA PHE A 331 -1.67 -13.62 -11.51
C PHE A 331 -2.09 -15.08 -11.72
N LEU A 332 -3.06 -15.56 -10.95
CA LEU A 332 -3.59 -16.92 -11.08
C LEU A 332 -4.28 -17.16 -12.43
N SER A 333 -5.04 -16.16 -12.91
CA SER A 333 -5.68 -16.24 -14.23
C SER A 333 -4.63 -16.40 -15.33
N SER A 334 -3.58 -15.58 -15.30
CA SER A 334 -2.50 -15.64 -16.30
C SER A 334 -1.65 -16.90 -16.17
N TYR A 335 -1.34 -17.32 -14.93
CA TYR A 335 -0.62 -18.57 -14.63
C TYR A 335 -1.31 -19.80 -15.24
N TYR A 336 -2.65 -19.84 -15.17
CA TYR A 336 -3.45 -20.91 -15.77
C TYR A 336 -3.26 -20.99 -17.28
N TYR A 337 -3.25 -19.86 -17.99
CA TYR A 337 -3.19 -19.83 -19.46
C TYR A 337 -1.78 -19.88 -20.06
N TYR A 338 -0.75 -19.30 -19.43
CA TYR A 338 0.50 -18.95 -20.16
C TYR A 338 1.75 -19.79 -19.86
N LEU A 339 1.73 -20.66 -18.84
CA LEU A 339 2.88 -21.54 -18.61
C LEU A 339 2.88 -22.79 -19.50
N ASN A 340 4.05 -23.11 -20.07
CA ASN A 340 4.38 -24.32 -20.86
C ASN A 340 4.27 -25.65 -20.08
N ILE A 341 3.66 -25.62 -18.90
CA ILE A 341 3.41 -26.77 -18.03
C ILE A 341 2.07 -27.38 -18.44
N THR A 342 1.96 -28.72 -18.39
CA THR A 342 0.70 -29.39 -18.69
C THR A 342 -0.42 -28.90 -17.76
N LEU A 343 -1.63 -28.79 -18.29
CA LEU A 343 -2.82 -28.44 -17.49
C LEU A 343 -2.98 -29.36 -16.26
N LEU A 344 -2.56 -30.62 -16.38
CA LEU A 344 -2.53 -31.59 -15.29
C LEU A 344 -1.61 -31.18 -14.15
N MET A 345 -0.36 -30.82 -14.43
CA MET A 345 0.57 -30.39 -13.39
C MET A 345 0.08 -29.10 -12.72
N LYS A 346 -0.46 -28.15 -13.50
CA LYS A 346 -1.03 -26.90 -12.94
C LYS A 346 -2.20 -27.16 -12.00
N SER A 347 -3.13 -28.05 -12.38
CA SER A 347 -4.29 -28.37 -11.55
C SER A 347 -3.88 -29.12 -10.28
N ILE A 348 -2.94 -30.07 -10.37
CA ILE A 348 -2.37 -30.76 -9.20
C ILE A 348 -1.73 -29.75 -8.25
N THR A 349 -0.86 -28.85 -8.74
CA THR A 349 -0.22 -27.83 -7.89
C THR A 349 -1.23 -26.95 -7.17
N LEU A 350 -2.26 -26.46 -7.87
CA LEU A 350 -3.30 -25.60 -7.27
C LEU A 350 -4.20 -26.36 -6.29
N ILE A 351 -4.59 -27.60 -6.62
CA ILE A 351 -5.36 -28.46 -5.71
C ILE A 351 -4.55 -28.77 -4.46
N SER A 352 -3.27 -29.13 -4.60
CA SER A 352 -2.38 -29.40 -3.48
C SER A 352 -2.20 -28.17 -2.59
N ALA A 353 -1.97 -26.99 -3.17
CA ALA A 353 -1.89 -25.74 -2.41
C ALA A 353 -3.20 -25.42 -1.67
N GLY A 354 -4.35 -25.63 -2.32
CA GLY A 354 -5.67 -25.43 -1.70
C GLY A 354 -5.96 -26.41 -0.56
N LEU A 355 -5.70 -27.71 -0.76
CA LEU A 355 -5.82 -28.74 0.27
C LEU A 355 -4.89 -28.48 1.45
N MET A 356 -3.67 -28.01 1.17
CA MET A 356 -2.71 -27.64 2.20
C MET A 356 -3.22 -26.48 3.07
N LEU A 357 -3.76 -25.41 2.47
CA LEU A 357 -4.36 -24.29 3.20
C LEU A 357 -5.58 -24.71 4.02
N LEU A 358 -6.43 -25.60 3.48
CA LEU A 358 -7.56 -26.17 4.21
C LEU A 358 -7.09 -27.04 5.39
N GLY A 359 -6.07 -27.86 5.18
CA GLY A 359 -5.43 -28.66 6.22
C GLY A 359 -4.88 -27.79 7.34
N LEU A 360 -4.13 -26.73 7.00
CA LEU A 360 -3.65 -25.74 7.96
C LEU A 360 -4.81 -25.12 8.75
N ARG A 361 -5.89 -24.70 8.08
CA ARG A 361 -7.07 -24.14 8.75
C ARG A 361 -7.69 -25.12 9.76
N LEU A 362 -7.81 -26.39 9.39
CA LEU A 362 -8.36 -27.43 10.28
C LEU A 362 -7.44 -27.70 11.48
N ILE A 363 -6.12 -27.78 11.24
CA ILE A 363 -5.11 -27.95 12.29
C ILE A 363 -5.16 -26.76 13.26
N MET A 364 -5.20 -25.53 12.76
CA MET A 364 -5.28 -24.33 13.60
C MET A 364 -6.55 -24.30 14.45
N ARG A 365 -7.69 -24.71 13.88
CA ARG A 365 -8.95 -24.83 14.63
C ARG A 365 -8.88 -25.92 15.70
N HIS A 366 -8.19 -27.02 15.43
CA HIS A 366 -8.03 -28.11 16.40
C HIS A 366 -7.08 -27.71 17.53
N LEU A 367 -5.92 -27.12 17.21
CA LEU A 367 -4.95 -26.66 18.20
C LEU A 367 -5.52 -25.55 19.11
N SER A 368 -6.33 -24.64 18.58
CA SER A 368 -7.00 -23.63 19.40
C SER A 368 -8.06 -24.26 20.31
N SER A 369 -8.81 -25.25 19.83
CA SER A 369 -9.78 -25.98 20.68
C SER A 369 -9.12 -26.75 21.83
N ILE A 370 -7.93 -27.32 21.61
CA ILE A 370 -7.16 -28.00 22.67
C ILE A 370 -6.67 -27.00 23.71
N SER A 371 -6.14 -25.84 23.29
CA SER A 371 -5.70 -24.79 24.21
C SER A 371 -6.81 -24.36 25.16
N VAL A 372 -8.01 -24.10 24.62
CA VAL A 372 -9.19 -23.71 25.41
C VAL A 372 -9.65 -24.85 26.34
N ALA A 373 -9.58 -26.10 25.88
CA ALA A 373 -9.95 -27.25 26.70
C ALA A 373 -8.96 -27.52 27.86
N VAL A 374 -7.67 -27.21 27.67
CA VAL A 374 -6.64 -27.32 28.72
C VAL A 374 -6.81 -26.23 29.78
N GLU A 375 -7.07 -24.97 29.39
CA GLU A 375 -7.39 -23.88 30.32
C GLU A 375 -8.70 -24.12 31.09
N GLY A 376 -9.73 -24.67 30.42
CA GLY A 376 -11.02 -24.95 31.05
C GLY A 376 -11.05 -26.19 31.97
N ASN A 377 -10.00 -27.01 31.96
CA ASN A 377 -9.92 -28.26 32.70
C ASN A 377 -8.83 -28.25 33.79
N ASP A 378 -8.32 -27.07 34.18
CA ASP A 378 -7.49 -26.92 35.37
C ASP A 378 -8.35 -27.17 36.63
N PRO A 379 -8.20 -28.33 37.32
CA PRO A 379 -9.00 -28.66 38.50
C PRO A 379 -8.55 -27.88 39.74
N LEU A 380 -7.48 -27.09 39.62
CA LEU A 380 -6.93 -26.27 40.70
C LEU A 380 -7.10 -24.80 40.32
N GLY A 381 -8.30 -24.28 40.56
CA GLY A 381 -8.52 -22.85 40.71
C GLY A 381 -7.60 -22.28 41.79
N ARG A 382 -6.37 -21.91 41.40
CA ARG A 382 -5.60 -20.92 42.14
C ARG A 382 -6.14 -19.57 41.73
N GLU A 383 -7.10 -19.11 42.51
CA GLU A 383 -7.23 -17.69 42.78
C GLU A 383 -5.83 -17.14 43.13
N ILE A 384 -5.20 -16.46 42.18
CA ILE A 384 -4.22 -15.43 42.51
C ILE A 384 -4.83 -14.13 42.02
N ARG A 385 -5.30 -13.41 43.04
CA ARG A 385 -5.79 -12.04 43.06
C ARG A 385 -4.84 -11.05 42.39
#